data_AF-A0A956W830-F1
#
_entry.id   AF-A0A956W830-F1
#
_cell.length_a   1.000
_cell.length_b   1.000
_cell.length_c   1.000
_cell.angle_alpha   90.00
_cell.angle_beta   90.00
_cell.angle_gamma   90.00
#
_symmetry.space_group_name_H-M   'P 1'
#
loop_
_entity.id
_entity.type
_entity.pdbx_description
1 polymer ?
#
loop_
_entity_poly.entity_id
_entity_poly.type
_entity_poly.pdbx_seq_one_letter_code
_entity_poly.pdbx_strand_id
1 'polypeptide(L)'
;LMPGNLLVDEGRLSSVIDFGALGVGDPACDMIPAWVFLPAAVRGRFRDAVRADEATWTRGRGWALWIVLVGLPYYRDTNPGFVRVLRRTLDAVLGDPDR
;
A
#
# COMPACT_ATOMS: atom_id res chain seq x y z
N LEU A 1 -0.35 -0.20 6.20
CA LEU A 1 -0.85 -1.59 6.22
C LEU A 1 -0.11 -2.43 5.17
N MET A 2 0.52 -3.54 5.57
CA MET A 2 1.26 -4.45 4.69
C MET A 2 0.51 -5.78 4.48
N PRO A 3 0.80 -6.54 3.41
CA PRO A 3 0.10 -7.81 3.12
C PRO A 3 0.20 -8.84 4.25
N GLY A 4 1.33 -8.88 4.95
CA GLY A 4 1.55 -9.79 6.07
C GLY A 4 0.64 -9.53 7.28
N ASN A 5 -0.04 -8.39 7.32
CA ASN A 5 -0.93 -7.99 8.40
C ASN A 5 -2.41 -8.30 8.10
N LEU A 6 -2.69 -9.00 6.99
CA LEU A 6 -4.03 -9.43 6.58
C LEU A 6 -4.16 -10.95 6.72
N LEU A 7 -5.13 -11.39 7.51
CA LEU A 7 -5.49 -12.80 7.62
C LEU A 7 -6.69 -13.09 6.72
N VAL A 8 -6.58 -14.14 5.93
CA VAL A 8 -7.59 -14.55 4.97
C VAL A 8 -8.03 -15.98 5.30
N ASP A 9 -9.33 -16.19 5.38
CA ASP A 9 -9.97 -17.48 5.58
C ASP A 9 -10.94 -17.74 4.43
N GLU A 10 -10.81 -18.90 3.77
CA GLU A 10 -11.60 -19.27 2.58
C GLU A 10 -11.68 -18.17 1.49
N GLY A 11 -10.57 -17.44 1.28
CA GLY A 11 -10.50 -16.36 0.29
C GLY A 11 -11.17 -15.04 0.71
N ARG A 12 -11.64 -14.93 1.96
CA ARG A 12 -12.22 -13.70 2.53
C ARG A 12 -11.32 -13.15 3.63
N LEU A 13 -11.19 -11.82 3.70
CA LEU A 13 -10.50 -11.16 4.81
C LEU A 13 -11.21 -11.49 6.12
N SER A 14 -10.51 -12.09 7.07
CA SER A 14 -11.04 -12.47 8.39
C SER A 14 -10.58 -11.50 9.48
N SER A 15 -9.31 -11.08 9.44
CA SER A 15 -8.73 -10.21 10.47
C SER A 15 -7.62 -9.31 9.93
N VAL A 16 -7.40 -8.19 10.63
CA VAL A 16 -6.24 -7.29 10.45
C VAL A 16 -5.47 -7.25 11.77
N ILE A 17 -4.14 -7.29 11.69
CA ILE A 17 -3.25 -7.25 12.85
C ILE A 17 -2.23 -6.10 12.73
N ASP A 18 -1.37 -5.97 13.73
CA ASP A 18 -0.25 -5.00 13.74
C ASP A 18 -0.72 -3.55 13.60
N PHE A 19 -1.44 -3.11 14.63
CA PHE A 19 -1.95 -1.75 14.79
C PHE A 19 -0.96 -0.82 15.52
N GLY A 20 0.32 -1.21 15.62
CA GLY A 20 1.32 -0.46 16.39
C GLY A 20 1.62 0.94 15.85
N ALA A 21 1.32 1.19 14.56
CA ALA A 21 1.47 2.48 13.91
C ALA A 21 0.14 3.26 13.77
N LEU A 22 -0.95 2.82 14.42
CA LEU A 22 -2.19 3.59 14.44
C LEU A 22 -2.00 4.93 15.17
N GLY A 23 -2.58 5.98 14.62
CA GLY A 23 -2.58 7.31 15.22
C GLY A 23 -3.40 8.31 14.43
N VAL A 24 -3.52 9.52 14.98
CA VAL A 24 -4.11 10.67 14.28
C VAL A 24 -3.04 11.31 13.39
N GLY A 25 -3.32 11.46 12.09
CA GLY A 25 -2.36 11.99 11.11
C GLY A 25 -2.99 12.26 9.74
N ASP A 26 -2.16 12.36 8.69
CA ASP A 26 -2.65 12.50 7.31
C ASP A 26 -3.33 11.19 6.86
N PRO A 27 -4.64 11.19 6.54
CA PRO A 27 -5.36 10.00 6.11
C PRO A 27 -4.83 9.39 4.81
N ALA A 28 -4.01 10.13 4.04
CA ALA A 28 -3.41 9.60 2.81
C ALA A 28 -2.50 8.39 3.05
N CYS A 29 -1.92 8.22 4.25
CA CYS A 29 -1.10 7.04 4.56
C CYS A 29 -1.91 5.73 4.53
N ASP A 30 -3.22 5.79 4.78
CA ASP A 30 -4.10 4.63 4.71
C ASP A 30 -4.38 4.16 3.27
N MET A 31 -3.96 4.93 2.26
CA MET A 31 -4.11 4.57 0.85
C MET A 31 -2.99 3.67 0.31
N ILE A 32 -1.88 3.53 1.05
CA ILE A 32 -0.72 2.68 0.69
C ILE A 32 -1.13 1.28 0.15
N PRO A 33 -2.09 0.55 0.75
CA PRO A 33 -2.59 -0.72 0.25
C PRO A 33 -2.93 -0.79 -1.24
N ALA A 34 -3.42 0.31 -1.81
CA ALA A 34 -3.81 0.40 -3.22
C ALA A 34 -2.67 0.01 -4.17
N TRP A 35 -1.43 0.37 -3.86
CA TRP A 35 -0.27 0.08 -4.69
C TRP A 35 0.58 -1.09 -4.17
N VAL A 36 0.47 -1.40 -2.87
CA VAL A 36 1.28 -2.47 -2.27
C VAL A 36 0.77 -3.87 -2.62
N PHE A 37 -0.54 -4.08 -2.67
CA PHE A 37 -1.08 -5.42 -2.94
C PHE A 37 -2.39 -5.48 -3.72
N LEU A 38 -3.11 -4.36 -3.89
CA LEU A 38 -4.32 -4.37 -4.71
C LEU A 38 -3.97 -4.36 -6.21
N PRO A 39 -4.57 -5.26 -7.02
CA PRO A 39 -4.49 -5.17 -8.47
C PRO A 39 -5.02 -3.82 -8.97
N ALA A 40 -4.40 -3.28 -10.04
CA ALA A 40 -4.80 -2.00 -10.61
C ALA A 40 -6.31 -1.94 -10.93
N ALA A 41 -6.86 -3.03 -11.48
CA ALA A 41 -8.27 -3.14 -11.85
C ALA A 41 -9.27 -2.96 -10.69
N VAL A 42 -8.84 -3.10 -9.43
CA VAL A 42 -9.73 -2.94 -8.26
C VAL A 42 -9.41 -1.70 -7.41
N ARG A 43 -8.37 -0.92 -7.75
CA ARG A 43 -8.01 0.30 -7.01
C ARG A 43 -9.12 1.33 -6.99
N GLY A 44 -9.85 1.50 -8.09
CA GLY A 44 -11.01 2.39 -8.16
C GLY A 44 -12.09 2.01 -7.13
N ARG A 45 -12.44 0.72 -7.04
CA ARG A 45 -13.41 0.22 -6.05
C ARG A 45 -12.94 0.46 -4.62
N PHE A 46 -11.65 0.26 -4.34
CA PHE A 46 -11.07 0.55 -3.03
C PHE A 46 -11.17 2.04 -2.71
N ARG A 47 -10.78 2.90 -3.65
CA ARG A 47 -10.84 4.36 -3.53
C ARG A 47 -12.27 4.85 -3.22
N ASP A 48 -13.26 4.32 -3.94
CA ASP A 48 -14.67 4.65 -3.74
C ASP A 48 -15.16 4.19 -2.35
N ALA A 49 -14.79 2.98 -1.94
CA ALA A 49 -15.20 2.42 -0.64
C ALA A 49 -14.65 3.23 0.55
N VAL A 50 -13.41 3.70 0.46
CA VAL A 50 -12.79 4.55 1.49
C VAL A 50 -13.09 6.04 1.32
N ARG A 51 -13.82 6.41 0.25
CA ARG A 51 -14.24 7.78 -0.08
C ARG A 51 -13.06 8.75 -0.17
N ALA A 52 -11.94 8.32 -0.73
CA ALA A 52 -10.76 9.16 -0.88
C ALA A 52 -10.94 10.16 -2.05
N ASP A 53 -10.88 11.44 -1.71
CA ASP A 53 -10.82 12.51 -2.70
C ASP A 53 -9.52 12.44 -3.52
N GLU A 54 -9.45 13.21 -4.62
CA GLU A 54 -8.30 13.22 -5.51
C GLU A 54 -7.01 13.58 -4.77
N ALA A 55 -7.07 14.58 -3.90
CA ALA A 55 -5.89 15.05 -3.19
C ALA A 55 -5.31 13.97 -2.26
N THR A 56 -6.18 13.28 -1.52
CA THR A 56 -5.81 12.19 -0.60
C THR A 56 -5.31 10.99 -1.38
N TRP A 57 -5.92 10.66 -2.51
CA TRP A 57 -5.47 9.59 -3.39
C TRP A 57 -4.06 9.85 -3.95
N THR A 58 -3.82 11.05 -4.47
CA THR A 58 -2.52 11.46 -5.01
C THR A 58 -1.43 11.46 -3.94
N ARG A 59 -1.71 12.01 -2.74
CA ARG A 59 -0.77 11.90 -1.61
C ARG A 59 -0.55 10.45 -1.20
N GLY A 60 -1.58 9.62 -1.26
CA GLY A 60 -1.52 8.18 -1.00
C GLY A 60 -0.54 7.43 -1.91
N ARG A 61 -0.55 7.76 -3.20
CA ARG A 61 0.45 7.26 -4.16
C ARG A 61 1.86 7.71 -3.77
N GLY A 62 2.01 8.96 -3.33
CA GLY A 62 3.25 9.49 -2.77
C GLY A 62 3.74 8.72 -1.54
N TRP A 63 2.85 8.38 -0.61
CA TRP A 63 3.17 7.56 0.56
C TRP A 63 3.64 6.15 0.17
N ALA A 64 2.99 5.52 -0.82
CA ALA A 64 3.44 4.24 -1.35
C ALA A 64 4.84 4.31 -1.97
N LEU A 65 5.13 5.38 -2.73
CA LEU A 65 6.46 5.63 -3.27
C LEU A 65 7.50 5.86 -2.16
N TRP A 66 7.15 6.63 -1.14
CA TRP A 66 8.04 6.92 -0.01
C TRP A 66 8.51 5.63 0.70
N ILE A 67 7.59 4.68 0.94
CA ILE A 67 7.95 3.37 1.53
C ILE A 67 8.97 2.63 0.67
N VAL A 68 8.85 2.69 -0.66
CA VAL A 68 9.83 2.09 -1.58
C VAL A 68 11.18 2.77 -1.46
N LEU A 69 11.22 4.10 -1.50
CA LEU A 69 12.45 4.89 -1.48
C LEU A 69 13.24 4.68 -0.18
N VAL A 70 12.54 4.55 0.95
CA VAL A 70 13.16 4.27 2.26
C VAL A 70 13.50 2.79 2.41
N GLY A 71 12.57 1.91 2.04
CA GLY A 71 12.67 0.48 2.32
C GLY A 71 13.67 -0.26 1.44
N LEU A 72 13.79 0.07 0.15
CA LEU A 72 14.70 -0.64 -0.76
C LEU A 72 16.17 -0.58 -0.34
N PRO A 73 16.75 0.60 -0.03
CA PRO A 73 18.14 0.65 0.45
C PRO A 73 18.30 -0.01 1.83
N TYR A 74 17.32 0.16 2.72
CA TYR A 74 17.40 -0.36 4.09
C TYR A 74 17.33 -1.90 4.15
N TYR A 75 16.43 -2.52 3.39
CA TYR A 75 16.18 -3.96 3.43
C TYR A 75 16.90 -4.77 2.35
N ARG A 76 17.73 -4.11 1.53
CA ARG A 76 18.35 -4.67 0.32
C ARG A 76 18.92 -6.07 0.55
N ASP A 77 19.68 -6.23 1.63
CA ASP A 77 20.47 -7.42 1.92
C ASP A 77 19.91 -8.23 3.11
N THR A 78 18.90 -7.71 3.81
CA THR A 78 18.39 -8.29 5.07
C THR A 78 17.00 -8.91 4.94
N ASN A 79 16.19 -8.46 3.97
CA ASN A 79 14.83 -8.97 3.79
C ASN A 79 14.45 -9.10 2.30
N PRO A 80 14.93 -10.16 1.62
CA PRO A 80 14.62 -10.39 0.20
C PRO A 80 13.12 -10.51 -0.09
N GLY A 81 12.32 -10.97 0.87
CA GLY A 81 10.86 -11.06 0.76
C GLY A 81 10.22 -9.69 0.65
N PHE A 82 10.58 -8.79 1.57
CA PHE A 82 10.09 -7.42 1.56
C PHE A 82 10.60 -6.63 0.35
N VAL A 83 11.86 -6.83 -0.07
CA VAL A 83 12.39 -6.22 -1.30
C VAL A 83 11.54 -6.56 -2.53
N ARG A 84 11.04 -7.80 -2.65
CA ARG A 84 10.12 -8.17 -3.74
C ARG A 84 8.79 -7.40 -3.67
N VAL A 85 8.25 -7.18 -2.47
CA VAL A 85 7.04 -6.36 -2.28
C VAL A 85 7.30 -4.91 -2.69
N LEU A 86 8.43 -4.33 -2.28
CA LEU A 86 8.79 -2.96 -2.61
C LEU A 86 9.01 -2.76 -4.12
N ARG A 87 9.65 -3.71 -4.81
CA ARG A 87 9.80 -3.65 -6.28
C ARG A 87 8.44 -3.69 -7.00
N ARG A 88 7.55 -4.59 -6.60
CA ARG A 88 6.18 -4.62 -7.15
C ARG A 88 5.41 -3.34 -6.87
N THR A 89 5.60 -2.76 -5.68
CA THR A 89 4.99 -1.47 -5.32
C THR A 89 5.53 -0.35 -6.21
N LEU A 90 6.84 -0.34 -6.50
CA LEU A 90 7.45 0.62 -7.41
C LEU A 90 6.85 0.51 -8.82
N ASP A 91 6.78 -0.70 -9.37
CA ASP A 91 6.19 -0.96 -10.68
C ASP A 91 4.72 -0.54 -10.71
N ALA A 92 3.98 -0.85 -9.64
CA ALA A 92 2.57 -0.50 -9.47
C ALA A 92 2.34 1.01 -9.40
N VAL A 93 3.22 1.74 -8.72
CA VAL A 93 3.17 3.21 -8.61
C VAL A 93 3.52 3.84 -9.96
N LEU A 94 4.62 3.43 -10.60
CA LEU A 94 5.10 4.03 -11.85
C LEU A 94 4.23 3.67 -13.06
N GLY A 95 3.64 2.48 -13.06
CA GLY A 95 2.73 2.01 -14.11
C GLY A 95 1.29 2.51 -13.96
N ASP A 96 0.96 3.22 -12.88
CA ASP A 96 -0.33 3.91 -12.73
C ASP A 96 -0.24 5.25 -13.49
N PRO A 97 -0.93 5.41 -14.64
CA PRO A 97 -0.97 6.72 -15.29
C PRO A 97 -1.60 7.72 -14.33
N ASP A 98 -1.06 8.95 -14.28
CA ASP A 98 -1.73 10.10 -13.69
C ASP A 98 -2.93 10.48 -14.55
N ARG A 99 -3.96 9.64 -14.58
CA ARG A 99 -5.10 9.67 -15.52
C ARG A 99 -4.72 9.58 -17.01
#